data_AF-A0A6G0K2K9-F1
#
_entry.id   AF-A0A6G0K2K9-F1
#
_cell.length_a   1.000
_cell.length_b   1.000
_cell.length_c   1.000
_cell.angle_alpha   90.00
_cell.angle_beta   90.00
_cell.angle_gamma   90.00
#
_symmetry.space_group_name_H-M   'P 1'
#
loop_
_entity.id
_entity.type
_entity.pdbx_description
1 polymer ?
#
loop_
_entity_poly.entity_id
_entity_poly.type
_entity_poly.pdbx_seq_one_letter_code
_entity_poly.pdbx_strand_id
1 'polypeptide(L)'
;MQLLEMNGELERAHVAEWVAKLKKDDAAPLTNEDSLDIGEIRLEERDLVVALLRQYANIVEKKKGCPPLAQTEVVHHINTGDAAPIMMRRRRHAVSENAIIDKEVDDMLQDGVSEEGSGAWGFPVVLVRKKDGSVRFCIDYCALNAVTVKDVWMKRWRLSMTRGDSLA
;
A
#
# COMPACT_ATOMS: atom_id res chain seq x y z
N MET A 1 -16.17 -37.17 4.09
CA MET A 1 -15.84 -35.73 4.16
C MET A 1 -17.08 -35.01 4.66
N GLN A 2 -17.09 -34.52 5.89
CA GLN A 2 -18.10 -33.57 6.32
C GLN A 2 -17.76 -32.24 5.64
N LEU A 3 -18.63 -31.80 4.74
CA LEU A 3 -18.63 -30.42 4.26
C LEU A 3 -18.90 -29.56 5.50
N LEU A 4 -18.07 -28.55 5.78
CA LEU A 4 -18.42 -27.56 6.81
C LEU A 4 -19.78 -26.98 6.39
N GLU A 5 -20.82 -27.23 7.18
CA GLU A 5 -22.09 -26.54 7.02
C GLU A 5 -21.82 -25.06 7.27
N MET A 6 -22.04 -24.23 6.24
CA MET A 6 -21.99 -22.79 6.41
C MET A 6 -23.09 -22.42 7.40
N ASN A 7 -22.69 -21.75 8.48
CA ASN A 7 -23.51 -21.35 9.62
C ASN A 7 -24.66 -20.37 9.29
N GLY A 8 -25.06 -20.23 8.01
CA GLY A 8 -26.14 -19.35 7.56
C GLY A 8 -25.85 -17.85 7.79
N GLU A 9 -24.68 -17.48 8.31
CA GLU A 9 -24.36 -16.07 8.62
C GLU A 9 -24.25 -15.20 7.37
N LEU A 10 -23.91 -15.82 6.23
CA LEU A 10 -23.85 -15.17 4.93
C LEU A 10 -25.19 -15.24 4.17
N GLU A 11 -26.28 -15.69 4.82
CA GLU A 11 -27.60 -15.60 4.21
C GLU A 11 -27.98 -14.13 3.96
N ARG A 12 -28.55 -13.89 2.79
CA ARG A 12 -28.87 -12.55 2.29
C ARG A 12 -29.70 -11.72 3.26
N ALA A 13 -30.69 -12.31 3.91
CA ALA A 13 -31.55 -11.61 4.86
C ALA A 13 -30.75 -11.08 6.06
N HIS A 14 -29.84 -11.92 6.58
CA HIS A 14 -28.99 -11.58 7.71
C HIS A 14 -27.94 -10.52 7.32
N VAL A 15 -27.34 -10.65 6.14
CA VAL A 15 -26.40 -9.65 5.60
C VAL A 15 -27.10 -8.31 5.39
N ALA A 16 -28.33 -8.28 4.85
CA ALA A 16 -29.09 -7.06 4.65
C ALA A 16 -29.43 -6.35 5.97
N GLU A 17 -29.86 -7.10 6.99
CA GLU A 17 -30.11 -6.58 8.33
C GLU A 17 -28.82 -6.01 8.95
N TRP A 18 -27.71 -6.72 8.80
CA TRP A 18 -26.41 -6.30 9.30
C TRP A 18 -25.91 -5.01 8.63
N VAL A 19 -26.01 -4.90 7.30
CA VAL A 19 -25.68 -3.67 6.56
C VAL A 19 -26.59 -2.52 6.97
N ALA A 20 -27.88 -2.77 7.21
CA ALA A 20 -28.81 -1.75 7.69
C ALA A 20 -28.47 -1.26 9.11
N LYS A 21 -27.90 -2.12 9.95
CA LYS A 21 -27.44 -1.78 11.31
C LYS A 21 -26.13 -0.99 11.32
N LEU A 22 -25.29 -1.18 10.31
CA LEU A 22 -23.98 -0.53 10.19
C LEU A 22 -24.02 0.97 9.91
N LYS A 23 -25.18 1.55 9.58
CA LYS A 23 -25.38 2.94 9.14
C LYS A 23 -24.46 3.92 9.87
N LYS A 24 -23.39 4.32 9.20
CA LYS A 24 -22.57 5.48 9.56
C LYS A 24 -23.20 6.72 8.94
N ASP A 25 -23.11 7.84 9.64
CA ASP A 25 -23.77 9.10 9.25
C ASP A 25 -23.23 9.67 7.91
N ASP A 26 -22.05 9.22 7.47
CA ASP A 26 -21.35 9.68 6.26
C ASP A 26 -21.45 8.71 5.05
N ALA A 27 -22.59 8.02 4.89
CA ALA A 27 -22.81 7.08 3.78
C ALA A 27 -23.09 7.79 2.43
N ALA A 28 -22.16 8.61 1.97
CA ALA A 28 -22.23 9.23 0.65
C ALA A 28 -22.13 8.16 -0.46
N PRO A 29 -22.80 8.36 -1.62
CA PRO A 29 -22.59 7.54 -2.81
C PRO A 29 -21.13 7.58 -3.23
N LEU A 30 -20.60 6.46 -3.73
CA LEU A 30 -19.22 6.42 -4.23
C LEU A 30 -19.14 7.14 -5.57
N THR A 31 -18.01 7.79 -5.83
CA THR A 31 -17.77 8.54 -7.08
C THR A 31 -17.73 7.63 -8.33
N ASN A 32 -17.52 6.32 -8.16
CA ASN A 32 -17.26 5.39 -9.27
C ASN A 32 -17.96 4.02 -9.09
N GLU A 33 -19.24 4.02 -8.70
CA GLU A 33 -20.04 2.79 -8.48
C GLU A 33 -20.18 1.93 -9.75
N ASP A 34 -20.28 2.57 -10.92
CA ASP A 34 -20.52 1.88 -12.20
C ASP A 34 -19.30 1.13 -12.73
N SER A 35 -18.09 1.49 -12.28
CA SER A 35 -16.83 0.88 -12.72
C SER A 35 -16.23 -0.10 -11.71
N LEU A 36 -16.95 -0.40 -10.63
CA LEU A 36 -16.51 -1.39 -9.64
C LEU A 36 -16.50 -2.80 -10.26
N ASP A 37 -15.32 -3.41 -10.32
CA ASP A 37 -15.15 -4.81 -10.70
C ASP A 37 -15.40 -5.69 -9.46
N ILE A 38 -16.64 -6.17 -9.33
CA ILE A 38 -17.10 -7.00 -8.22
C ILE A 38 -17.19 -8.48 -8.67
N GLY A 39 -16.71 -8.82 -9.88
CA GLY A 39 -16.82 -10.16 -10.45
C GLY A 39 -18.25 -10.56 -10.83
N GLU A 40 -18.46 -11.85 -11.10
CA GLU A 40 -19.76 -12.41 -11.50
C GLU A 40 -20.65 -12.66 -10.27
N ILE A 41 -21.52 -11.71 -9.96
CA ILE A 41 -22.44 -11.76 -8.82
C ILE A 41 -23.86 -11.43 -9.30
N ARG A 42 -24.91 -11.93 -8.63
CA ARG A 42 -26.30 -11.54 -8.94
C ARG A 42 -26.51 -10.05 -8.69
N LEU A 43 -27.36 -9.41 -9.49
CA LEU A 43 -27.69 -7.98 -9.37
C LEU A 43 -28.11 -7.58 -7.95
N GLU A 44 -28.90 -8.43 -7.32
CA GLU A 44 -29.41 -8.25 -5.95
C GLU A 44 -28.34 -8.33 -4.84
N GLU A 45 -27.28 -9.09 -5.08
CA GLU A 45 -26.14 -9.20 -4.17
C GLU A 45 -25.15 -8.04 -4.42
N ARG A 46 -25.04 -7.58 -5.68
CA ARG A 46 -24.28 -6.38 -6.04
C ARG A 46 -24.78 -5.16 -5.27
N ASP A 47 -26.10 -5.00 -5.15
CA ASP A 47 -26.69 -3.86 -4.41
C ASP A 47 -26.31 -3.87 -2.92
N LEU A 48 -26.24 -5.05 -2.30
CA LEU A 48 -25.81 -5.19 -0.91
C LEU A 48 -24.32 -4.85 -0.73
N VAL A 49 -23.48 -5.28 -1.68
CA VAL A 49 -22.04 -4.94 -1.67
C VAL A 49 -21.85 -3.45 -1.85
N VAL A 50 -22.55 -2.80 -2.79
CA VAL A 50 -22.49 -1.34 -2.97
C VAL A 50 -22.97 -0.61 -1.71
N ALA A 51 -24.06 -1.08 -1.10
CA ALA A 51 -24.55 -0.52 0.16
C ALA A 51 -23.52 -0.61 1.29
N LEU A 52 -22.78 -1.71 1.37
CA LEU A 52 -21.67 -1.87 2.32
C LEU A 52 -20.50 -0.93 1.98
N LEU A 53 -20.09 -0.84 0.72
CA LEU A 53 -18.98 0.00 0.29
C LEU A 53 -19.25 1.49 0.55
N ARG A 54 -20.51 1.94 0.40
CA ARG A 54 -20.93 3.30 0.78
C ARG A 54 -20.68 3.60 2.27
N GLN A 55 -20.82 2.62 3.16
CA GLN A 55 -20.53 2.80 4.59
C GLN A 55 -19.03 3.02 4.88
N TYR A 56 -18.16 2.65 3.94
CA TYR A 56 -16.70 2.80 4.05
C TYR A 56 -16.13 3.65 2.91
N ALA A 57 -16.95 4.55 2.34
CA ALA A 57 -16.57 5.40 1.22
C ALA A 57 -15.26 6.16 1.49
N ASN A 58 -15.08 6.65 2.72
CA ASN A 58 -13.88 7.37 3.15
C ASN A 58 -12.55 6.59 3.01
N ILE A 59 -12.59 5.25 3.01
CA ILE A 59 -11.45 4.34 2.85
C ILE A 59 -11.37 3.79 1.43
N VAL A 60 -12.53 3.50 0.82
CA VAL A 60 -12.63 2.84 -0.48
C VAL A 60 -12.38 3.83 -1.63
N GLU A 61 -12.84 5.08 -1.50
CA GLU A 61 -12.63 6.08 -2.53
C GLU A 61 -11.16 6.44 -2.66
N LYS A 62 -10.69 6.47 -3.91
CA LYS A 62 -9.36 6.96 -4.23
C LYS A 62 -9.31 8.46 -3.99
N LYS A 63 -8.76 8.85 -2.85
CA LYS A 63 -8.39 10.25 -2.61
C LYS A 63 -7.26 10.63 -3.56
N LYS A 64 -7.36 11.84 -4.12
CA LYS A 64 -6.27 12.44 -4.88
C LYS A 64 -5.20 12.94 -3.91
N GLY A 65 -3.95 12.74 -4.26
CA GLY A 65 -2.80 13.08 -3.42
C GLY A 65 -2.44 11.99 -2.40
N CYS A 66 -1.57 12.32 -1.47
CA CYS A 66 -1.16 11.40 -0.41
C CYS A 66 -2.34 11.06 0.51
N PRO A 67 -2.56 9.77 0.86
CA PRO A 67 -3.49 9.43 1.93
C PRO A 67 -3.12 10.18 3.21
N PRO A 68 -4.10 10.53 4.07
CA PRO A 68 -3.79 11.21 5.32
C PRO A 68 -2.73 10.43 6.08
N LEU A 69 -1.74 11.14 6.62
CA LEU A 69 -0.73 10.58 7.53
C LEU A 69 -1.45 9.64 8.50
N ALA A 70 -0.94 8.41 8.62
CA ALA A 70 -1.50 7.46 9.56
C ALA A 70 -1.60 8.15 10.92
N GLN A 71 -2.78 8.13 11.55
CA GLN A 71 -3.02 8.68 12.89
C GLN A 71 -2.38 7.80 13.97
N THR A 72 -1.23 7.20 13.66
CA THR A 72 -0.52 6.26 14.49
C THR A 72 0.80 6.91 14.88
N GLU A 73 1.15 6.81 16.15
CA GLU A 73 2.39 7.38 16.70
C GLU A 73 3.66 6.61 16.28
N VAL A 74 3.51 5.58 15.43
CA VAL A 74 4.61 4.72 15.00
C VAL A 74 5.35 5.39 13.84
N VAL A 75 6.56 5.88 14.12
CA VAL A 75 7.48 6.42 13.13
C VAL A 75 8.45 5.34 12.67
N HIS A 76 8.61 5.21 11.35
CA HIS A 76 9.63 4.31 10.80
C HIS A 76 11.02 4.93 10.96
N HIS A 77 11.86 4.30 11.78
CA HIS A 77 13.26 4.71 11.98
C HIS A 77 14.20 3.80 11.19
N ILE A 78 15.06 4.40 10.36
CA ILE A 78 16.10 3.68 9.60
C ILE A 78 17.38 3.67 10.44
N ASN A 79 17.71 2.53 11.03
CA ASN A 79 18.94 2.38 11.82
C ASN A 79 20.13 2.09 10.91
N THR A 80 21.07 3.03 10.80
CA THR A 80 22.33 2.89 10.05
C THR A 80 23.55 2.59 10.93
N GLY A 81 23.37 2.41 12.25
CA GLY A 81 24.46 2.28 13.21
C GLY A 81 25.44 3.45 13.12
N ASP A 82 26.74 3.14 13.13
CA ASP A 82 27.83 4.13 13.06
C ASP A 82 28.26 4.46 11.61
N ALA A 83 27.43 4.15 10.61
CA ALA A 83 27.76 4.40 9.21
C ALA A 83 27.86 5.92 8.91
N ALA A 84 28.92 6.31 8.21
CA ALA A 84 29.07 7.68 7.73
C ALA A 84 28.00 8.02 6.67
N PRO A 85 27.57 9.29 6.56
CA PRO A 85 26.61 9.71 5.55
C PRO A 85 27.08 9.41 4.12
N ILE A 86 26.14 8.92 3.30
CA ILE A 86 26.40 8.58 1.90
C ILE A 86 25.75 9.65 1.00
N MET A 87 26.57 10.42 0.30
CA MET A 87 26.13 11.38 -0.71
C MET A 87 26.48 10.87 -2.11
N MET A 88 25.50 10.30 -2.81
CA MET A 88 25.65 9.83 -4.17
C MET A 88 25.36 10.94 -5.18
N ARG A 89 26.07 10.91 -6.31
CA ARG A 89 25.85 11.86 -7.41
C ARG A 89 24.51 11.57 -8.12
N ARG A 90 23.77 12.64 -8.46
CA ARG A 90 22.60 12.56 -9.36
C ARG A 90 22.96 11.87 -10.67
N ARG A 91 22.13 10.93 -11.11
CA ARG A 91 22.26 10.28 -12.43
C ARG A 91 21.89 11.25 -13.56
N ARG A 92 22.51 11.06 -14.72
CA ARG A 92 22.15 11.80 -15.94
C ARG A 92 20.90 11.17 -16.54
N HIS A 93 19.88 11.99 -16.79
CA HIS A 93 18.63 11.62 -17.42
C HIS A 93 18.41 12.48 -18.66
N ALA A 94 17.64 11.97 -19.63
CA ALA A 94 17.26 12.77 -20.80
C ALA A 94 16.42 13.99 -20.38
N VAL A 95 16.37 15.03 -21.21
CA VAL A 95 15.60 16.25 -20.91
C VAL A 95 14.12 15.93 -20.65
N SER A 96 13.52 15.04 -21.45
CA SER A 96 12.14 14.57 -21.26
C SER A 96 11.93 13.82 -19.94
N GLU A 97 12.97 13.13 -19.46
CA GLU A 97 12.93 12.38 -18.20
C GLU A 97 13.12 13.30 -16.99
N ASN A 98 13.96 14.33 -17.11
CA ASN A 98 14.07 15.36 -16.08
C ASN A 98 12.73 16.07 -15.86
N ALA A 99 12.00 16.42 -16.92
CA ALA A 99 10.68 17.04 -16.79
C ALA A 99 9.67 16.16 -16.02
N ILE A 100 9.77 14.82 -16.16
CA ILE A 100 8.93 13.88 -15.39
C ILE A 100 9.38 13.85 -13.92
N ILE A 101 10.69 13.83 -13.68
CA ILE A 101 11.26 13.83 -12.33
C ILE A 101 10.85 15.10 -11.58
N ASP A 102 11.02 16.26 -12.21
CA ASP A 102 10.74 17.56 -11.59
C ASP A 102 9.25 17.67 -11.25
N LYS A 103 8.37 17.26 -12.19
CA LYS A 103 6.92 17.21 -11.94
C LYS A 103 6.56 16.32 -10.74
N GLU A 104 7.11 15.10 -10.68
CA GLU A 104 6.79 14.18 -9.58
C GLU A 104 7.30 14.73 -8.23
N VAL A 105 8.46 15.39 -8.22
CA VAL A 105 8.97 16.05 -7.02
C VAL A 105 8.06 17.18 -6.58
N ASP A 106 7.59 18.02 -7.50
CA ASP A 106 6.64 19.10 -7.20
C ASP A 106 5.32 18.55 -6.64
N ASP A 107 4.78 17.48 -7.26
CA ASP A 107 3.56 16.80 -6.79
C ASP A 107 3.76 16.24 -5.36
N MET A 108 4.92 15.61 -5.07
CA MET A 108 5.23 15.09 -3.73
C MET A 108 5.46 16.19 -2.67
N LEU A 109 6.03 17.33 -3.06
CA LEU A 109 6.16 18.51 -2.20
C LEU A 109 4.79 19.11 -1.87
N GLN A 110 3.92 19.22 -2.88
CA GLN A 110 2.54 19.70 -2.70
C GLN A 110 1.71 18.78 -1.80
N ASP A 111 1.89 17.47 -1.96
CA ASP A 111 1.21 16.45 -1.15
C ASP A 111 1.80 16.28 0.26
N GLY A 112 2.92 16.94 0.57
CA GLY A 112 3.60 16.84 1.86
C GLY A 112 4.27 15.48 2.13
N VAL A 113 4.55 14.70 1.07
CA VAL A 113 5.26 13.42 1.14
C VAL A 113 6.76 13.63 1.30
N SER A 114 7.28 14.66 0.65
CA SER A 114 8.68 15.07 0.71
C SER A 114 8.80 16.50 1.20
N GLU A 115 9.96 16.83 1.78
CA GLU A 115 10.34 18.17 2.18
C GLU A 115 11.73 18.52 1.63
N GLU A 116 12.03 19.81 1.53
CA GLU A 116 13.38 20.26 1.17
C GLU A 116 14.36 19.95 2.31
N GLY A 117 15.26 18.99 2.06
CA GLY A 117 16.28 18.58 3.02
C GLY A 117 17.67 19.11 2.65
N SER A 118 18.41 19.61 3.65
CA SER A 118 19.84 19.93 3.57
C SER A 118 20.67 18.85 4.28
N GLY A 119 20.53 17.59 3.83
CA GLY A 119 21.16 16.43 4.46
C GLY A 119 22.53 16.07 3.86
N ALA A 120 23.39 15.46 4.68
CA ALA A 120 24.63 14.81 4.21
C ALA A 120 24.37 13.44 3.51
N TRP A 121 23.10 13.01 3.48
CA TRP A 121 22.64 11.81 2.79
C TRP A 121 21.94 12.20 1.49
N GLY A 122 22.29 11.54 0.39
CA GLY A 122 21.66 11.80 -0.90
C GLY A 122 21.77 10.61 -1.83
N PHE A 123 20.65 10.28 -2.48
CA PHE A 123 20.52 9.10 -3.34
C PHE A 123 19.94 9.51 -4.69
N PRO A 124 20.37 8.88 -5.80
CA PRO A 124 19.92 9.28 -7.12
C PRO A 124 18.52 8.74 -7.42
N VAL A 125 17.74 9.55 -8.14
CA VAL A 125 16.47 9.11 -8.74
C VAL A 125 16.73 8.24 -9.96
N VAL A 126 15.92 7.19 -10.10
CA VAL A 126 15.89 6.24 -11.21
C VAL A 126 14.46 6.15 -11.74
N LEU A 127 14.32 6.27 -13.06
CA LEU A 127 13.05 6.07 -13.73
C LEU A 127 12.95 4.64 -14.28
N VAL A 128 11.87 3.93 -13.94
CA VAL A 128 11.64 2.56 -14.39
C VAL A 128 10.41 2.52 -15.29
N ARG A 129 10.58 2.08 -16.54
CA ARG A 129 9.48 1.91 -17.49
C ARG A 129 8.73 0.61 -17.20
N LYS A 130 7.41 0.70 -17.05
CA LYS A 130 6.52 -0.44 -16.92
C LYS A 130 6.11 -0.96 -18.30
N LYS A 131 5.56 -2.18 -18.32
CA LYS A 131 5.01 -2.82 -19.53
C LYS A 131 3.84 -2.06 -20.15
N ASP A 132 3.09 -1.33 -19.33
CA ASP A 132 1.97 -0.47 -19.75
C ASP A 132 2.42 0.86 -20.37
N GLY A 133 3.74 1.10 -20.48
CA GLY A 133 4.31 2.35 -20.99
C GLY A 133 4.43 3.47 -19.95
N SER A 134 3.87 3.29 -18.75
CA SER A 134 4.02 4.24 -17.65
C SER A 134 5.43 4.21 -17.05
N VAL A 135 5.84 5.30 -16.41
CA VAL A 135 7.14 5.41 -15.74
C VAL A 135 6.92 5.44 -14.23
N ARG A 136 7.76 4.73 -13.48
CA ARG A 136 7.85 4.82 -12.02
C ARG A 136 9.01 5.70 -11.62
N PHE A 137 8.73 6.70 -10.79
CA PHE A 137 9.74 7.41 -10.04
C PHE A 137 10.25 6.52 -8.90
N CYS A 138 11.55 6.25 -8.84
CA CYS A 138 12.16 5.42 -7.81
C CYS A 138 13.43 6.09 -7.29
N ILE A 139 13.74 5.91 -6.01
CA ILE A 139 15.01 6.35 -5.42
C ILE A 139 15.90 5.12 -5.21
N ASP A 140 17.15 5.21 -5.66
CA ASP A 140 18.12 4.11 -5.53
C ASP A 140 18.72 4.08 -4.12
N TYR A 141 18.05 3.36 -3.22
CA TYR A 141 18.51 3.13 -1.85
C TYR A 141 19.43 1.91 -1.71
N CYS A 142 20.01 1.36 -2.79
CA CYS A 142 20.87 0.18 -2.67
C CYS A 142 22.05 0.40 -1.72
N ALA A 143 22.67 1.58 -1.74
CA ALA A 143 23.76 1.93 -0.82
C ALA A 143 23.28 2.09 0.63
N LEU A 144 22.11 2.69 0.84
CA LEU A 144 21.49 2.82 2.17
C LEU A 144 21.18 1.44 2.75
N ASN A 145 20.50 0.59 1.97
CA ASN A 145 20.09 -0.75 2.39
C ASN A 145 21.27 -1.66 2.74
N ALA A 146 22.46 -1.39 2.20
CA ALA A 146 23.67 -2.14 2.52
C ALA A 146 24.22 -1.80 3.92
N VAL A 147 24.00 -0.58 4.40
CA VAL A 147 24.43 -0.11 5.73
C VAL A 147 23.32 -0.15 6.77
N THR A 148 22.06 -0.27 6.36
CA THR A 148 20.92 -0.40 7.28
C THR A 148 21.00 -1.70 8.09
N VAL A 149 20.91 -1.58 9.40
CA VAL A 149 20.75 -2.71 10.31
C VAL A 149 19.36 -3.31 10.07
N LYS A 150 19.33 -4.56 9.61
CA LYS A 150 18.07 -5.24 9.31
C LYS A 150 17.32 -5.55 10.60
N ASP A 151 16.14 -4.97 10.73
CA ASP A 151 15.22 -5.33 11.79
C ASP A 151 14.62 -6.71 11.51
N VAL A 152 14.67 -7.60 12.50
CA VAL A 152 14.07 -8.93 12.42
C VAL A 152 12.64 -8.81 12.92
N TRP A 153 11.79 -8.22 12.10
CA TRP A 153 10.37 -8.38 12.31
C TRP A 153 10.00 -9.85 12.03
N MET A 154 9.31 -10.48 12.96
CA MET A 154 9.05 -11.92 12.92
C MET A 154 8.14 -12.29 11.72
N LYS A 155 8.77 -12.55 10.57
CA LYS A 155 8.26 -13.43 9.51
C LYS A 155 8.88 -14.82 9.62
N ARG A 156 9.20 -15.28 10.83
CA ARG A 156 9.75 -16.61 11.07
C ARG A 156 8.62 -17.65 11.09
N TRP A 157 8.08 -17.99 9.92
CA TRP A 157 7.53 -19.32 9.69
C TRP A 157 8.69 -20.25 9.30
N ARG A 158 9.49 -20.63 10.29
CA ARG A 158 10.39 -21.78 10.11
C ARG A 158 9.53 -23.02 10.38
N LEU A 159 9.04 -23.66 9.31
CA LEU A 159 8.63 -25.07 9.41
C LEU A 159 9.83 -25.81 10.01
N SER A 160 9.72 -26.27 11.25
CA SER A 160 10.64 -27.25 11.79
C SER A 160 10.37 -28.56 11.03
N MET A 161 11.11 -28.81 9.96
CA MET A 161 11.39 -30.19 9.58
C MET A 161 12.27 -30.75 10.69
N THR A 162 11.65 -31.45 11.64
CA THR A 162 12.35 -32.41 12.48
C THR A 162 12.99 -33.43 11.53
N ARG A 163 14.32 -33.41 11.40
CA ARG A 163 15.04 -34.60 10.96
C ARG A 163 14.75 -35.66 12.01
N GLY A 164 13.99 -36.68 11.63
CA GLY A 164 13.91 -37.90 12.42
C GLY A 164 15.31 -38.51 12.43
N ASP A 165 15.99 -38.40 13.56
CA ASP A 165 17.14 -39.24 13.86
C ASP A 165 16.63 -40.68 13.92
N SER A 166 16.86 -41.41 12.82
CA SER A 166 16.75 -42.86 12.77
C SER A 166 17.91 -43.43 13.58
N LEU A 167 17.57 -43.96 14.76
CA LEU A 167 18.41 -44.85 15.56
C LEU A 167 18.88 -46.03 14.70
N ALA A 168 20.19 -46.27 14.70
CA ALA A 168 20.84 -47.55 14.43
C ALA A 168 21.89 -47.78 15.51
#